data_AF-A0A2T4CD58-F1
#
_entry.id   AF-A0A2T4CD58-F1
#
_cell.length_a   1.000
_cell.length_b   1.000
_cell.length_c   1.000
_cell.angle_alpha   90.00
_cell.angle_beta   90.00
_cell.angle_gamma   90.00
#
_symmetry.space_group_name_H-M   'P 1'
#
loop_
_entity.id
_entity.type
_entity.pdbx_description
1 polymer ?
#
loop_
_entity_poly.entity_id
_entity_poly.type
_entity_poly.pdbx_seq_one_letter_code
_entity_poly.pdbx_strand_id
1 'polypeptide(L)'
;MAGRPSVRYNPFDDATEDLSDLELHQREERSSPHTPNELEEITPRPPDPVRGTGPPLEVMPECPKGRAITYSLRWYYLPNIFDDAADYLICARCHADHIQGTALEIHFKEIEWPAGEIAACGFRFPRVKQVLWPEALRTNNVNPLRGFMTKRLQIKRCPGQVLTEDTEGRLLYGMVGGEVDGFVACEACYEDHIAGTSFQSYFGTYPEGVITKWSCDLSIPYISSAAASMLKHNNWNGFVGAARRRLRLPACTGEQIRSDAMPWYISKYYGIDKFQVCETCYLDKLALTPFRREFQRLSDHTDLEVWPCRLTDKNLSTATALEAALSRRDFEVFAKAEQIICSLVPCTADGILYGNWWTIPGCEKFNICEACYAGFVQTRDLDRFFQLSDRDTYTAYVCDFCPASPRFSQYMCKFGEMLDRGVFSYLSDFVMTFAGVPACPRIKGCGKARWWGYPEALFCHECYVDFVSQTPLGESLPINGVYMEQATICQIWSPRMRDLWLDVCRAGDAGSEGSEAALAQFKTCCVQRFQVYEATISQIEVIRTMQDIKRQAAFSDAMLSIRYSGMDGMATMFGNGDGHRHGNSGLGWFDTSYGAQSKQYWNSFTQGLSDSNRTEDWLRIAQLENLWKQVE
;
A
#
# COMPACT_ATOMS: atom_id res chain seq x y z
N MET A 1 62.46 -35.73 4.12
CA MET A 1 61.91 -34.54 4.82
C MET A 1 61.89 -33.43 3.78
N ALA A 2 60.74 -33.12 3.16
CA ALA A 2 59.62 -32.34 3.71
C ALA A 2 60.02 -30.88 3.99
N GLY A 3 59.39 -29.82 3.46
CA GLY A 3 58.33 -29.72 2.44
C GLY A 3 57.34 -28.58 2.76
N ARG A 4 56.88 -27.83 1.74
CA ARG A 4 55.49 -27.38 1.48
C ARG A 4 55.45 -26.38 0.30
N PRO A 5 54.28 -26.13 -0.34
CA PRO A 5 54.23 -26.07 -1.81
C PRO A 5 54.07 -24.67 -2.42
N SER A 6 54.32 -24.59 -3.72
CA SER A 6 53.93 -23.46 -4.57
C SER A 6 52.41 -23.38 -4.71
N VAL A 7 51.84 -22.20 -4.45
CA VAL A 7 50.47 -21.87 -4.83
C VAL A 7 50.45 -21.70 -6.36
N ARG A 8 49.61 -22.47 -7.05
CA ARG A 8 49.33 -22.25 -8.48
C ARG A 8 48.37 -21.06 -8.59
N TYR A 9 48.79 -20.03 -9.31
CA TYR A 9 47.94 -18.95 -9.74
C TYR A 9 46.88 -19.49 -10.70
N ASN A 10 45.60 -19.27 -10.41
CA ASN A 10 44.47 -19.73 -11.21
C ASN A 10 43.97 -18.55 -12.07
N PRO A 11 44.11 -18.58 -13.41
CA PRO A 11 43.83 -17.43 -14.26
C PRO A 11 42.33 -17.26 -14.59
N PHE A 12 41.46 -17.55 -13.62
CA PHE A 12 39.99 -17.53 -13.78
C PHE A 12 39.25 -16.75 -12.67
N ASP A 13 39.97 -16.10 -11.75
CA ASP A 13 39.36 -15.42 -10.60
C ASP A 13 39.14 -13.89 -10.82
N ASP A 14 39.59 -13.31 -11.94
CA ASP A 14 39.44 -11.88 -12.31
C ASP A 14 38.64 -11.68 -13.62
N ALA A 15 37.40 -12.17 -13.70
CA ALA A 15 36.59 -12.06 -14.92
C ALA A 15 35.05 -11.97 -14.69
N THR A 16 34.60 -11.26 -13.66
CA THR A 16 33.16 -10.92 -13.49
C THR A 16 32.92 -9.50 -12.96
N GLU A 17 33.48 -8.50 -13.63
CA GLU A 17 32.98 -7.12 -13.54
C GLU A 17 32.70 -6.54 -14.94
N ASP A 18 31.49 -5.98 -15.05
CA ASP A 18 30.92 -5.12 -16.09
C ASP A 18 31.19 -5.34 -17.60
N LEU A 19 30.11 -5.84 -18.23
CA LEU A 19 29.45 -5.23 -19.39
C LEU A 19 30.19 -5.23 -20.74
N SER A 20 30.17 -6.39 -21.40
CA SER A 20 29.79 -6.52 -22.83
C SER A 20 29.27 -7.93 -23.13
N ASP A 21 28.20 -8.16 -23.89
CA ASP A 21 27.13 -7.23 -24.32
C ASP A 21 25.80 -7.99 -24.59
N LEU A 22 24.76 -7.29 -25.07
CA LEU A 22 23.49 -7.83 -25.55
C LEU A 22 23.18 -7.26 -26.95
N GLU A 23 24.06 -7.55 -27.93
CA GLU A 23 23.75 -7.31 -29.33
C GLU A 23 22.61 -8.23 -29.79
N LEU A 24 21.42 -7.64 -29.92
CA LEU A 24 20.27 -8.23 -30.58
C LEU A 24 20.56 -8.36 -32.09
N HIS A 25 21.24 -9.42 -32.50
CA HIS A 25 21.30 -9.79 -33.90
C HIS A 25 19.92 -10.25 -34.39
N GLN A 26 19.19 -9.33 -35.01
CA GLN A 26 18.05 -9.66 -35.85
C GLN A 26 18.50 -10.64 -36.94
N ARG A 27 17.85 -11.79 -37.01
CA ARG A 27 17.88 -12.66 -38.18
C ARG A 27 16.50 -12.56 -38.83
N GLU A 28 16.44 -11.85 -39.95
CA GLU A 28 15.21 -11.70 -40.73
C GLU A 28 14.69 -13.06 -41.17
N GLU A 29 13.48 -13.46 -40.76
CA GLU A 29 12.68 -14.38 -41.58
C GLU A 29 11.16 -14.30 -41.29
N ARG A 30 10.45 -13.71 -42.25
CA ARG A 30 9.02 -13.90 -42.61
C ARG A 30 7.95 -13.48 -41.59
N SER A 31 7.36 -12.33 -41.91
CA SER A 31 6.10 -11.77 -41.43
C SER A 31 4.97 -12.78 -41.19
N SER A 32 4.39 -12.72 -39.98
CA SER A 32 3.05 -13.21 -39.65
C SER A 32 2.21 -12.01 -39.16
N PRO A 33 0.89 -11.95 -39.43
CA PRO A 33 0.12 -10.72 -39.16
C PRO A 33 -0.17 -10.50 -37.68
N HIS A 34 -0.16 -9.23 -37.26
CA HIS A 34 -0.48 -8.71 -35.92
C HIS A 34 0.49 -9.00 -34.77
N THR A 35 1.79 -8.80 -35.00
CA THR A 35 2.67 -8.27 -33.94
C THR A 35 2.63 -6.73 -34.00
N PRO A 36 2.41 -6.00 -32.89
CA PRO A 36 2.67 -4.56 -32.85
C PRO A 36 4.12 -4.28 -33.24
N ASN A 37 4.35 -3.19 -33.97
CA ASN A 37 5.65 -2.88 -34.54
C ASN A 37 6.63 -2.50 -33.40
N GLU A 38 7.85 -3.04 -33.34
CA GLU A 38 8.80 -2.71 -32.25
C GLU A 38 9.10 -1.19 -32.17
N LEU A 39 8.96 -0.46 -33.29
CA LEU A 39 9.04 1.00 -33.32
C LEU A 39 7.92 1.73 -32.56
N GLU A 40 6.75 1.14 -32.37
CA GLU A 40 5.66 1.71 -31.56
C GLU A 40 5.87 1.51 -30.05
N GLU A 41 6.86 0.72 -29.62
CA GLU A 41 7.12 0.50 -28.19
C GLU A 41 7.89 1.65 -27.52
N ILE A 42 8.59 2.50 -28.30
CA ILE A 42 9.59 3.45 -27.78
C ILE A 42 9.10 4.91 -27.76
N THR A 43 8.12 5.28 -28.59
CA THR A 43 7.68 6.69 -28.70
C THR A 43 6.93 7.17 -27.45
N PRO A 44 7.23 8.39 -26.93
CA PRO A 44 6.42 9.04 -25.90
C PRO A 44 4.94 9.13 -26.29
N ARG A 45 4.07 8.95 -25.29
CA ARG A 45 2.62 9.04 -25.41
C ARG A 45 2.12 10.35 -24.77
N PRO A 46 1.09 11.00 -25.35
CA PRO A 46 0.44 12.13 -24.71
C PRO A 46 -0.18 11.71 -23.36
N PRO A 47 -0.42 12.65 -22.43
CA PRO A 47 -1.19 12.37 -21.23
C PRO A 47 -2.64 12.00 -21.58
N ASP A 48 -3.25 11.16 -20.75
CA ASP A 48 -4.64 10.74 -20.94
C ASP A 48 -5.61 11.91 -20.76
N PRO A 49 -6.60 12.09 -21.65
CA PRO A 49 -7.44 13.28 -21.66
C PRO A 49 -8.45 13.28 -20.50
N VAL A 50 -8.22 14.14 -19.50
CA VAL A 50 -9.18 14.42 -18.42
C VAL A 50 -10.00 15.68 -18.73
N ARG A 51 -11.31 15.50 -18.85
CA ARG A 51 -12.31 16.57 -19.05
C ARG A 51 -12.78 17.12 -17.70
N GLY A 52 -13.28 18.36 -17.65
CA GLY A 52 -13.83 18.93 -16.41
C GLY A 52 -15.09 18.17 -15.94
N THR A 53 -16.07 18.07 -16.82
CA THR A 53 -17.36 17.39 -16.63
C THR A 53 -17.74 16.59 -17.89
N GLY A 54 -18.79 15.78 -17.81
CA GLY A 54 -19.36 15.04 -18.94
C GLY A 54 -19.48 13.54 -18.67
N PRO A 55 -19.84 12.73 -19.69
CA PRO A 55 -19.89 11.28 -19.55
C PRO A 55 -18.49 10.71 -19.27
N PRO A 56 -18.38 9.58 -18.55
CA PRO A 56 -17.11 8.87 -18.37
C PRO A 56 -16.58 8.34 -19.71
N LEU A 57 -15.30 7.99 -19.74
CA LEU A 57 -14.70 7.24 -20.85
C LEU A 57 -15.32 5.84 -20.96
N GLU A 58 -15.64 5.44 -22.19
CA GLU A 58 -16.14 4.09 -22.50
C GLU A 58 -15.09 3.00 -22.28
N VAL A 59 -13.82 3.36 -22.49
CA VAL A 59 -12.65 2.51 -22.26
C VAL A 59 -11.69 3.31 -21.40
N MET A 60 -11.43 2.84 -20.18
CA MET A 60 -10.45 3.42 -19.27
C MET A 60 -9.07 3.49 -19.92
N PRO A 61 -8.23 4.51 -19.63
CA PRO A 61 -6.99 4.72 -20.37
C PRO A 61 -5.98 3.58 -20.17
N GLU A 62 -5.86 3.07 -18.94
CA GLU A 62 -4.93 2.01 -18.58
C GLU A 62 -5.62 0.84 -17.87
N CYS A 63 -5.01 -0.34 -17.93
CA CYS A 63 -5.45 -1.47 -17.14
C CYS A 63 -5.11 -1.23 -15.66
N PRO A 64 -6.06 -1.37 -14.71
CA PRO A 64 -5.80 -1.17 -13.28
C PRO A 64 -4.90 -2.27 -12.67
N LYS A 65 -4.49 -3.29 -13.45
CA LYS A 65 -3.63 -4.40 -13.02
C LYS A 65 -4.17 -5.02 -11.73
N GLY A 66 -3.35 -5.01 -10.66
CA GLY A 66 -3.66 -5.53 -9.33
C GLY A 66 -4.56 -4.64 -8.47
N ARG A 67 -4.79 -3.38 -8.85
CA ARG A 67 -5.50 -2.38 -8.04
C ARG A 67 -6.95 -2.81 -7.82
N ALA A 68 -7.38 -2.78 -6.57
CA ALA A 68 -8.77 -2.97 -6.19
C ALA A 68 -9.57 -1.73 -6.56
N ILE A 69 -10.54 -1.89 -7.45
CA ILE A 69 -11.49 -0.86 -7.86
C ILE A 69 -12.77 -1.05 -7.06
N THR A 70 -13.29 0.02 -6.46
CA THR A 70 -14.50 0.01 -5.63
C THR A 70 -15.57 1.00 -6.11
N TYR A 71 -15.43 1.52 -7.32
CA TYR A 71 -16.38 2.40 -8.00
C TYR A 71 -16.82 1.77 -9.32
N SER A 72 -18.03 2.11 -9.77
CA SER A 72 -18.57 1.54 -11.02
C SER A 72 -17.65 1.84 -12.20
N LEU A 73 -17.36 0.83 -13.01
CA LEU A 73 -16.75 0.97 -14.33
C LEU A 73 -17.39 -0.07 -15.26
N ARG A 74 -17.15 0.07 -16.56
CA ARG A 74 -17.43 -0.98 -17.53
C ARG A 74 -16.39 -2.10 -17.42
N TRP A 75 -16.86 -3.31 -17.22
CA TRP A 75 -16.06 -4.54 -17.22
C TRP A 75 -16.63 -5.54 -18.22
N TYR A 76 -15.82 -6.55 -18.53
CA TYR A 76 -16.20 -7.69 -19.34
C TYR A 76 -15.93 -8.96 -18.56
N TYR A 77 -16.70 -10.02 -18.81
CA TYR A 77 -16.45 -11.34 -18.25
C TYR A 77 -16.67 -12.41 -19.32
N LEU A 78 -16.06 -13.58 -19.11
CA LEU A 78 -16.30 -14.78 -19.91
C LEU A 78 -17.24 -15.68 -19.11
N PRO A 79 -18.52 -15.86 -19.51
CA PRO A 79 -19.43 -16.77 -18.84
C PRO A 79 -18.84 -18.17 -18.73
N ASN A 80 -19.09 -18.83 -17.61
CA ASN A 80 -18.68 -20.21 -17.36
C ASN A 80 -19.55 -21.19 -18.18
N ILE A 81 -19.25 -22.50 -18.11
CA ILE A 81 -20.06 -23.52 -18.79
C ILE A 81 -21.37 -23.79 -18.03
N PHE A 82 -21.35 -23.58 -16.71
CA PHE A 82 -22.45 -23.95 -15.80
C PHE A 82 -23.34 -22.77 -15.42
N ASP A 83 -22.79 -21.56 -15.38
CA ASP A 83 -23.44 -20.34 -14.90
C ASP A 83 -22.94 -19.08 -15.61
N ASP A 84 -23.82 -18.07 -15.66
CA ASP A 84 -23.57 -16.75 -16.26
C ASP A 84 -23.06 -15.74 -15.21
N ALA A 85 -22.17 -16.21 -14.32
CA ALA A 85 -21.64 -15.43 -13.21
C ALA A 85 -20.43 -14.58 -13.62
N ALA A 86 -20.41 -13.32 -13.17
CA ALA A 86 -19.37 -12.34 -13.50
C ALA A 86 -18.19 -12.36 -12.52
N ASP A 87 -17.82 -13.53 -12.01
CA ASP A 87 -16.81 -13.69 -10.94
C ASP A 87 -15.37 -13.37 -11.39
N TYR A 88 -15.07 -13.50 -12.69
CA TYR A 88 -13.74 -13.27 -13.27
C TYR A 88 -13.76 -12.10 -14.26
N LEU A 89 -13.38 -10.93 -13.76
CA LEU A 89 -13.52 -9.66 -14.46
C LEU A 89 -12.30 -9.29 -15.34
N ILE A 90 -12.59 -8.68 -16.48
CA ILE A 90 -11.66 -8.14 -17.47
C ILE A 90 -11.98 -6.65 -17.61
N CYS A 91 -10.98 -5.78 -17.43
CA CYS A 91 -11.23 -4.35 -17.57
C CYS A 91 -11.44 -3.96 -19.04
N ALA A 92 -12.21 -2.89 -19.29
CA ALA A 92 -12.47 -2.39 -20.64
C ALA A 92 -11.19 -2.15 -21.47
N ARG A 93 -10.09 -1.69 -20.87
CA ARG A 93 -8.80 -1.52 -21.56
C ARG A 93 -8.24 -2.83 -22.09
N CYS A 94 -8.18 -3.88 -21.26
CA CYS A 94 -7.72 -5.21 -21.71
C CYS A 94 -8.68 -5.84 -22.73
N HIS A 95 -9.98 -5.56 -22.66
CA HIS A 95 -10.91 -5.98 -23.72
C HIS A 95 -10.58 -5.29 -25.04
N ALA A 96 -10.48 -3.97 -25.05
CA ALA A 96 -10.16 -3.17 -26.23
C ALA A 96 -8.76 -3.45 -26.82
N ASP A 97 -7.76 -3.77 -25.99
CA ASP A 97 -6.38 -4.07 -26.45
C ASP A 97 -6.21 -5.48 -27.05
N HIS A 98 -7.01 -6.44 -26.62
CA HIS A 98 -6.68 -7.86 -26.82
C HIS A 98 -7.85 -8.71 -27.36
N ILE A 99 -9.10 -8.34 -27.08
CA ILE A 99 -10.30 -9.15 -27.35
C ILE A 99 -11.15 -8.54 -28.46
N GLN A 100 -11.33 -7.21 -28.44
CA GLN A 100 -12.14 -6.48 -29.40
C GLN A 100 -11.62 -6.66 -30.83
N GLY A 101 -12.51 -6.91 -31.78
CA GLY A 101 -12.20 -7.19 -33.18
C GLY A 101 -11.71 -8.62 -33.46
N THR A 102 -11.61 -9.49 -32.45
CA THR A 102 -11.26 -10.91 -32.64
C THR A 102 -12.50 -11.78 -32.84
N ALA A 103 -12.36 -12.91 -33.52
CA ALA A 103 -13.46 -13.87 -33.72
C ALA A 103 -14.04 -14.46 -32.41
N LEU A 104 -13.32 -14.30 -31.30
CA LEU A 104 -13.72 -14.79 -29.97
C LEU A 104 -14.40 -13.72 -29.09
N GLU A 105 -14.47 -12.47 -29.55
CA GLU A 105 -15.14 -11.36 -28.84
C GLU A 105 -16.58 -11.72 -28.45
N ILE A 106 -17.30 -12.42 -29.33
CA ILE A 106 -18.69 -12.87 -29.14
C ILE A 106 -18.93 -13.75 -27.91
N HIS A 107 -17.87 -14.27 -27.27
CA HIS A 107 -17.98 -15.07 -26.05
C HIS A 107 -17.92 -14.24 -24.76
N PHE A 108 -17.53 -12.97 -24.83
CA PHE A 108 -17.42 -12.08 -23.68
C PHE A 108 -18.69 -11.23 -23.56
N LYS A 109 -19.11 -10.98 -22.31
CA LYS A 109 -20.26 -10.13 -22.00
C LYS A 109 -19.80 -8.88 -21.26
N GLU A 110 -20.43 -7.76 -21.59
CA GLU A 110 -20.26 -6.51 -20.86
C GLU A 110 -21.09 -6.53 -19.57
N ILE A 111 -20.56 -5.90 -18.52
CA ILE A 111 -21.27 -5.61 -17.27
C ILE A 111 -20.83 -4.26 -16.72
N GLU A 112 -21.77 -3.43 -16.26
CA GLU A 112 -21.44 -2.33 -15.36
C GLU A 112 -21.32 -2.90 -13.94
N TRP A 113 -20.11 -2.89 -13.40
CA TRP A 113 -19.86 -3.46 -12.08
C TRP A 113 -20.32 -2.48 -10.99
N PRO A 114 -21.06 -2.90 -9.96
CA PRO A 114 -21.61 -1.99 -8.96
C PRO A 114 -20.52 -1.31 -8.12
N ALA A 115 -20.78 -0.06 -7.73
CA ALA A 115 -19.93 0.64 -6.77
C ALA A 115 -20.02 -0.01 -5.37
N GLY A 116 -18.91 0.01 -4.63
CA GLY A 116 -18.75 -0.68 -3.35
C GLY A 116 -18.17 -2.09 -3.46
N GLU A 117 -18.41 -2.80 -4.57
CA GLU A 117 -17.86 -4.13 -4.80
C GLU A 117 -16.43 -4.07 -5.38
N ILE A 118 -15.58 -5.01 -4.97
CA ILE A 118 -14.16 -5.03 -5.35
C ILE A 118 -13.96 -5.71 -6.71
N ALA A 119 -13.74 -4.91 -7.76
CA ALA A 119 -13.30 -5.39 -9.07
C ALA A 119 -11.78 -5.29 -9.23
N ALA A 120 -11.19 -6.23 -9.98
CA ALA A 120 -9.80 -6.17 -10.40
C ALA A 120 -9.60 -6.99 -11.69
N CYS A 121 -8.71 -6.56 -12.58
CA CYS A 121 -8.57 -7.20 -13.90
C CYS A 121 -7.81 -8.53 -13.81
N GLY A 122 -8.49 -9.65 -14.07
CA GLY A 122 -7.87 -10.97 -14.19
C GLY A 122 -7.03 -11.15 -15.47
N PHE A 123 -7.38 -10.45 -16.56
CA PHE A 123 -6.59 -10.47 -17.81
C PHE A 123 -5.18 -9.86 -17.65
N ARG A 124 -4.81 -9.32 -16.48
CA ARG A 124 -3.47 -8.81 -16.20
C ARG A 124 -2.37 -9.86 -16.22
N PHE A 125 -2.70 -11.12 -15.93
CA PHE A 125 -1.68 -12.13 -15.61
C PHE A 125 -0.90 -12.58 -16.85
N PRO A 126 0.44 -12.78 -16.75
CA PRO A 126 1.27 -13.18 -17.89
C PRO A 126 0.77 -14.46 -18.57
N ARG A 127 0.34 -15.48 -17.82
CA ARG A 127 -0.20 -16.73 -18.40
C ARG A 127 -1.44 -16.48 -19.27
N VAL A 128 -2.32 -15.57 -18.87
CA VAL A 128 -3.49 -15.21 -19.70
C VAL A 128 -3.03 -14.55 -21.00
N LYS A 129 -2.17 -13.53 -20.90
CA LYS A 129 -1.73 -12.73 -22.07
C LYS A 129 -0.79 -13.47 -23.03
N GLN A 130 0.08 -14.34 -22.52
CA GLN A 130 1.20 -14.93 -23.27
C GLN A 130 0.99 -16.40 -23.64
N VAL A 131 0.08 -17.11 -22.95
CA VAL A 131 -0.16 -18.56 -23.19
C VAL A 131 -1.61 -18.81 -23.58
N LEU A 132 -2.56 -18.53 -22.68
CA LEU A 132 -3.95 -18.96 -22.85
C LEU A 132 -4.69 -18.18 -23.93
N TRP A 133 -4.49 -16.87 -24.03
CA TRP A 133 -5.16 -16.05 -25.05
C TRP A 133 -4.60 -16.28 -26.47
N PRO A 134 -3.27 -16.29 -26.71
CA PRO A 134 -2.72 -16.66 -28.02
C PRO A 134 -3.14 -18.06 -28.47
N GLU A 135 -3.17 -19.04 -27.54
CA GLU A 135 -3.64 -20.40 -27.85
C GLU A 135 -5.13 -20.44 -28.18
N ALA A 136 -5.96 -19.67 -27.45
CA ALA A 136 -7.39 -19.56 -27.75
C ALA A 136 -7.62 -18.99 -29.16
N LEU A 137 -6.91 -17.92 -29.54
CA LEU A 137 -6.98 -17.36 -30.89
C LEU A 137 -6.52 -18.36 -31.96
N ARG A 138 -5.38 -19.03 -31.74
CA ARG A 138 -4.81 -20.01 -32.67
C ARG A 138 -5.72 -21.22 -32.91
N THR A 139 -6.45 -21.65 -31.88
CA THR A 139 -7.35 -22.82 -31.92
C THR A 139 -8.83 -22.44 -32.12
N ASN A 140 -9.13 -21.14 -32.18
CA ASN A 140 -10.49 -20.57 -32.15
C ASN A 140 -11.37 -21.16 -31.03
N ASN A 141 -10.81 -21.31 -29.81
CA ASN A 141 -11.43 -22.02 -28.69
C ASN A 141 -11.13 -21.36 -27.34
N VAL A 142 -12.15 -20.75 -26.72
CA VAL A 142 -12.03 -20.11 -25.39
C VAL A 142 -12.05 -21.09 -24.20
N ASN A 143 -12.33 -22.39 -24.40
CA ASN A 143 -12.52 -23.33 -23.28
C ASN A 143 -11.27 -23.51 -22.38
N PRO A 144 -10.02 -23.53 -22.88
CA PRO A 144 -8.84 -23.59 -22.01
C PRO A 144 -8.72 -22.34 -21.10
N LEU A 145 -9.01 -21.16 -21.65
CA LEU A 145 -9.03 -19.91 -20.88
C LEU A 145 -10.15 -19.91 -19.82
N ARG A 146 -11.36 -20.34 -20.20
CA ARG A 146 -12.49 -20.51 -19.28
C ARG A 146 -12.16 -21.48 -18.15
N GLY A 147 -11.60 -22.65 -18.46
CA GLY A 147 -11.19 -23.63 -17.46
C GLY A 147 -10.15 -23.09 -16.48
N PHE A 148 -9.20 -22.29 -16.96
CA PHE A 148 -8.27 -21.55 -16.07
C PHE A 148 -9.01 -20.55 -15.18
N MET A 149 -9.90 -19.72 -15.72
CA MET A 149 -10.67 -18.74 -14.94
C MET A 149 -11.48 -19.42 -13.83
N THR A 150 -12.25 -20.48 -14.17
CA THR A 150 -13.05 -21.25 -13.20
C THR A 150 -12.17 -21.90 -12.13
N LYS A 151 -11.02 -22.51 -12.49
CA LYS A 151 -10.06 -23.03 -11.51
C LYS A 151 -9.53 -21.92 -10.61
N ARG A 152 -9.19 -20.76 -11.18
CA ARG A 152 -8.50 -19.67 -10.49
C ARG A 152 -9.35 -19.02 -9.39
N LEU A 153 -10.67 -19.06 -9.53
CA LEU A 153 -11.63 -18.62 -8.50
C LEU A 153 -11.62 -19.51 -7.25
N GLN A 154 -11.33 -20.81 -7.40
CA GLN A 154 -11.24 -21.75 -6.28
C GLN A 154 -9.92 -21.63 -5.49
N ILE A 155 -8.92 -20.93 -6.03
CA ILE A 155 -7.59 -20.81 -5.42
C ILE A 155 -7.54 -19.54 -4.54
N LYS A 156 -7.29 -19.75 -3.23
CA LYS A 156 -7.07 -18.68 -2.24
C LYS A 156 -6.13 -17.59 -2.79
N ARG A 157 -6.50 -16.32 -2.61
CA ARG A 157 -5.66 -15.16 -2.99
C ARG A 157 -4.26 -15.27 -2.35
N CYS A 158 -3.26 -14.72 -3.04
CA CYS A 158 -1.89 -14.66 -2.54
C CYS A 158 -1.80 -13.71 -1.32
N PRO A 159 -1.15 -14.11 -0.21
CA PRO A 159 -0.92 -13.22 0.95
C PRO A 159 0.17 -12.16 0.68
N GLY A 160 0.83 -12.22 -0.47
CA GLY A 160 1.91 -11.32 -0.84
C GLY A 160 3.20 -11.61 -0.07
N GLN A 161 3.88 -10.55 0.36
CA GLN A 161 5.10 -10.60 1.16
C GLN A 161 4.83 -10.59 2.68
N VAL A 162 3.57 -10.69 3.12
CA VAL A 162 3.23 -10.82 4.54
C VAL A 162 3.57 -12.25 5.00
N LEU A 163 4.40 -12.36 6.04
CA LEU A 163 4.73 -13.64 6.66
C LEU A 163 3.47 -14.25 7.30
N THR A 164 3.08 -15.45 6.88
CA THR A 164 1.84 -16.10 7.29
C THR A 164 2.04 -17.58 7.66
N GLU A 165 1.12 -18.08 8.49
CA GLU A 165 0.96 -19.49 8.85
C GLU A 165 -0.23 -20.15 8.07
N ASP A 166 -0.90 -19.41 7.16
CA ASP A 166 -2.00 -19.90 6.30
C ASP A 166 -1.50 -20.91 5.24
N THR A 167 -1.36 -22.16 5.66
CA THR A 167 -1.02 -23.32 4.80
C THR A 167 -2.23 -24.20 4.48
N GLU A 168 -3.31 -24.12 5.28
CA GLU A 168 -4.50 -24.95 5.13
C GLU A 168 -5.15 -24.78 3.75
N GLY A 169 -5.34 -25.87 3.01
CA GLY A 169 -5.98 -25.84 1.70
C GLY A 169 -5.23 -25.00 0.66
N ARG A 170 -3.91 -24.89 0.75
CA ARG A 170 -3.06 -24.11 -0.17
C ARG A 170 -1.82 -24.90 -0.57
N LEU A 171 -1.59 -25.07 -1.86
CA LEU A 171 -0.33 -25.63 -2.35
C LEU A 171 0.79 -24.57 -2.33
N LEU A 172 1.97 -24.96 -1.85
CA LEU A 172 3.21 -24.18 -1.88
C LEU A 172 4.20 -24.83 -2.83
N TYR A 173 4.85 -24.02 -3.66
CA TYR A 173 5.79 -24.46 -4.69
C TYR A 173 7.19 -23.92 -4.42
N GLY A 174 8.19 -24.78 -4.56
CA GLY A 174 9.62 -24.44 -4.54
C GLY A 174 10.31 -24.86 -5.83
N MET A 175 11.58 -24.48 -5.99
CA MET A 175 12.40 -24.93 -7.12
C MET A 175 12.93 -26.35 -6.86
N VAL A 176 12.75 -27.27 -7.83
CA VAL A 176 13.07 -28.69 -7.67
C VAL A 176 14.58 -28.94 -7.47
N GLY A 177 15.43 -28.13 -8.10
CA GLY A 177 16.88 -28.22 -7.94
C GLY A 177 17.42 -27.46 -6.72
N GLY A 178 16.57 -26.80 -5.93
CA GLY A 178 16.99 -25.96 -4.82
C GLY A 178 17.83 -24.75 -5.26
N GLU A 179 17.70 -24.28 -6.50
CA GLU A 179 18.60 -23.26 -7.08
C GLU A 179 18.51 -21.91 -6.37
N VAL A 180 17.38 -21.62 -5.72
CA VAL A 180 17.21 -20.51 -4.79
C VAL A 180 16.73 -21.10 -3.47
N ASP A 181 17.61 -21.10 -2.47
CA ASP A 181 17.32 -21.63 -1.15
C ASP A 181 16.13 -20.89 -0.51
N GLY A 182 15.25 -21.65 0.14
CA GLY A 182 14.03 -21.13 0.76
C GLY A 182 12.97 -20.53 -0.17
N PHE A 183 13.08 -20.63 -1.51
CA PHE A 183 12.13 -19.98 -2.42
C PHE A 183 10.71 -20.56 -2.32
N VAL A 184 9.71 -19.69 -2.09
CA VAL A 184 8.29 -20.08 -2.01
C VAL A 184 7.40 -19.28 -2.97
N ALA A 185 6.68 -19.99 -3.83
CA ALA A 185 5.52 -19.48 -4.57
C ALA A 185 4.23 -20.13 -4.04
N CYS A 186 3.20 -19.34 -3.75
CA CYS A 186 1.87 -19.90 -3.52
C CYS A 186 1.22 -20.37 -4.82
N GLU A 187 0.28 -21.30 -4.71
CA GLU A 187 -0.52 -21.82 -5.82
C GLU A 187 -1.08 -20.73 -6.75
N ALA A 188 -1.60 -19.63 -6.18
CA ALA A 188 -2.08 -18.49 -6.95
C ALA A 188 -1.00 -17.91 -7.88
N CYS A 189 0.17 -17.54 -7.34
CA CYS A 189 1.25 -16.97 -8.15
C CYS A 189 1.87 -18.00 -9.11
N TYR A 190 1.94 -19.27 -8.73
CA TYR A 190 2.37 -20.35 -9.62
C TYR A 190 1.41 -20.52 -10.81
N GLU A 191 0.09 -20.57 -10.57
CA GLU A 191 -0.92 -20.68 -11.62
C GLU A 191 -1.02 -19.41 -12.49
N ASP A 192 -0.75 -18.23 -11.93
CA ASP A 192 -0.83 -16.95 -12.66
C ASP A 192 0.43 -16.65 -13.52
N HIS A 193 1.60 -17.17 -13.15
CA HIS A 193 2.90 -16.82 -13.76
C HIS A 193 3.74 -17.99 -14.34
N ILE A 194 3.57 -19.23 -13.86
CA ILE A 194 4.49 -20.36 -14.15
C ILE A 194 3.78 -21.54 -14.82
N ALA A 195 2.57 -21.90 -14.39
CA ALA A 195 1.86 -23.04 -14.94
C ALA A 195 1.56 -22.87 -16.44
N GLY A 196 1.70 -23.93 -17.23
CA GLY A 196 1.60 -23.92 -18.68
C GLY A 196 2.78 -23.27 -19.42
N THR A 197 3.85 -22.89 -18.72
CA THR A 197 5.07 -22.32 -19.32
C THR A 197 6.21 -23.34 -19.35
N SER A 198 7.29 -23.04 -20.08
CA SER A 198 8.51 -23.87 -20.10
C SER A 198 9.23 -23.94 -18.74
N PHE A 199 8.96 -23.02 -17.81
CA PHE A 199 9.51 -23.07 -16.46
C PHE A 199 8.76 -24.04 -15.53
N GLN A 200 7.59 -24.55 -15.93
CA GLN A 200 6.75 -25.40 -15.07
C GLN A 200 7.49 -26.62 -14.50
N SER A 201 8.35 -27.28 -15.29
CA SER A 201 9.08 -28.48 -14.87
C SER A 201 10.16 -28.24 -13.81
N TYR A 202 10.54 -26.99 -13.56
CA TYR A 202 11.53 -26.62 -12.54
C TYR A 202 10.90 -26.36 -11.16
N PHE A 203 9.57 -26.40 -11.06
CA PHE A 203 8.84 -26.21 -9.81
C PHE A 203 8.19 -27.51 -9.32
N GLY A 204 8.26 -27.72 -8.01
CA GLY A 204 7.63 -28.84 -7.32
C GLY A 204 6.88 -28.37 -6.08
N THR A 205 5.87 -29.10 -5.66
CA THR A 205 5.13 -28.80 -4.43
C THR A 205 5.93 -29.20 -3.19
N TYR A 206 5.99 -28.33 -2.19
CA TYR A 206 6.45 -28.71 -0.85
C TYR A 206 5.48 -29.72 -0.22
N PRO A 207 5.97 -30.73 0.52
CA PRO A 207 5.10 -31.57 1.34
C PRO A 207 4.40 -30.75 2.43
N GLU A 208 3.18 -31.16 2.78
CA GLU A 208 2.37 -30.50 3.80
C GLU A 208 3.11 -30.48 5.16
N GLY A 209 3.04 -29.34 5.87
CA GLY A 209 3.68 -29.15 7.17
C GLY A 209 5.20 -28.88 7.16
N VAL A 210 5.90 -29.01 6.02
CA VAL A 210 7.35 -28.72 5.94
C VAL A 210 7.64 -27.23 6.14
N ILE A 211 6.81 -26.37 5.55
CA ILE A 211 6.92 -24.92 5.66
C ILE A 211 5.74 -24.42 6.48
N THR A 212 6.00 -24.01 7.73
CA THR A 212 4.98 -23.53 8.67
C THR A 212 4.84 -22.01 8.67
N LYS A 213 5.88 -21.28 8.23
CA LYS A 213 5.92 -19.82 8.10
C LYS A 213 6.50 -19.44 6.76
N TRP A 214 5.79 -18.63 5.99
CA TRP A 214 6.19 -18.30 4.63
C TRP A 214 5.61 -16.96 4.15
N SER A 215 6.24 -16.42 3.11
CA SER A 215 5.77 -15.32 2.27
C SER A 215 5.91 -15.75 0.81
N CYS A 216 5.18 -15.12 -0.11
CA CYS A 216 5.25 -15.50 -1.52
C CYS A 216 6.32 -14.69 -2.26
N ASP A 217 7.48 -15.26 -2.54
CA ASP A 217 8.57 -14.59 -3.27
C ASP A 217 8.16 -14.20 -4.69
N LEU A 218 7.38 -15.06 -5.34
CA LEU A 218 6.83 -14.79 -6.66
C LEU A 218 5.78 -13.66 -6.67
N SER A 219 5.37 -13.14 -5.51
CA SER A 219 4.56 -11.90 -5.43
C SER A 219 5.38 -10.62 -5.50
N ILE A 220 6.72 -10.69 -5.39
CA ILE A 220 7.60 -9.53 -5.58
C ILE A 220 7.50 -9.09 -7.06
N PRO A 221 7.20 -7.81 -7.35
CA PRO A 221 7.03 -7.32 -8.72
C PRO A 221 8.23 -7.59 -9.64
N TYR A 222 9.46 -7.44 -9.14
CA TYR A 222 10.66 -7.76 -9.91
C TYR A 222 10.74 -9.25 -10.26
N ILE A 223 10.48 -10.16 -9.33
CA ILE A 223 10.63 -11.61 -9.55
C ILE A 223 9.56 -12.14 -10.52
N SER A 224 8.30 -11.72 -10.35
CA SER A 224 7.21 -12.05 -11.27
C SER A 224 7.41 -11.47 -12.67
N SER A 225 7.94 -10.25 -12.78
CA SER A 225 8.30 -9.62 -14.06
C SER A 225 9.54 -10.27 -14.69
N ALA A 226 10.52 -10.69 -13.89
CA ALA A 226 11.69 -11.42 -14.35
C ALA A 226 11.29 -12.79 -14.93
N ALA A 227 10.36 -13.52 -14.28
CA ALA A 227 9.79 -14.75 -14.83
C ALA A 227 9.18 -14.49 -16.22
N ALA A 228 8.26 -13.51 -16.33
CA ALA A 228 7.59 -13.17 -17.59
C ALA A 228 8.55 -12.68 -18.69
N SER A 229 9.65 -12.00 -18.32
CA SER A 229 10.67 -11.53 -19.27
C SER A 229 11.58 -12.66 -19.75
N MET A 230 12.07 -13.50 -18.83
CA MET A 230 13.00 -14.59 -19.15
C MET A 230 12.32 -15.76 -19.87
N LEU A 231 11.01 -15.97 -19.65
CA LEU A 231 10.20 -16.94 -20.39
C LEU A 231 10.21 -16.70 -21.90
N LYS A 232 10.27 -15.45 -22.38
CA LYS A 232 10.34 -15.12 -23.82
C LYS A 232 11.50 -15.80 -24.56
N HIS A 233 12.59 -16.10 -23.84
CA HIS A 233 13.79 -16.72 -24.37
C HIS A 233 14.12 -18.06 -23.67
N ASN A 234 13.17 -18.62 -22.93
CA ASN A 234 13.34 -19.82 -22.09
C ASN A 234 14.56 -19.80 -21.16
N ASN A 235 14.91 -18.62 -20.61
CA ASN A 235 16.14 -18.42 -19.85
C ASN A 235 15.96 -18.71 -18.34
N TRP A 236 15.90 -19.99 -17.96
CA TRP A 236 15.76 -20.41 -16.56
C TRP A 236 16.86 -19.82 -15.66
N ASN A 237 18.12 -19.91 -16.09
CA ASN A 237 19.27 -19.41 -15.34
C ASN A 237 19.20 -17.90 -15.09
N GLY A 238 18.71 -17.12 -16.06
CA GLY A 238 18.46 -15.69 -15.91
C GLY A 238 17.39 -15.37 -14.86
N PHE A 239 16.31 -16.16 -14.83
CA PHE A 239 15.28 -16.04 -13.79
C PHE A 239 15.81 -16.41 -12.39
N VAL A 240 16.51 -17.54 -12.26
CA VAL A 240 17.18 -17.95 -11.00
C VAL A 240 18.14 -16.87 -10.51
N GLY A 241 18.96 -16.30 -11.41
CA GLY A 241 19.88 -15.22 -11.09
C GLY A 241 19.16 -13.96 -10.58
N ALA A 242 18.08 -13.55 -11.26
CA ALA A 242 17.26 -12.41 -10.85
C ALA A 242 16.57 -12.63 -9.49
N ALA A 243 15.95 -13.79 -9.28
CA ALA A 243 15.31 -14.14 -8.01
C ALA A 243 16.33 -14.16 -6.85
N ARG A 244 17.46 -14.84 -7.03
CA ARG A 244 18.56 -14.91 -6.05
C ARG A 244 19.13 -13.53 -5.71
N ARG A 245 19.29 -12.65 -6.72
CA ARG A 245 19.77 -11.27 -6.51
C ARG A 245 18.77 -10.48 -5.66
N ARG A 246 17.48 -10.53 -5.98
CA ARG A 246 16.46 -9.74 -5.27
C ARG A 246 16.19 -10.24 -3.85
N LEU A 247 16.19 -11.55 -3.61
CA LEU A 247 15.90 -12.13 -2.28
C LEU A 247 17.04 -11.96 -1.28
N ARG A 248 18.26 -11.67 -1.74
CA ARG A 248 19.39 -11.27 -0.87
C ARG A 248 19.27 -9.86 -0.32
N LEU A 249 18.34 -9.04 -0.83
CA LEU A 249 18.21 -7.63 -0.49
C LEU A 249 17.02 -7.39 0.45
N PRO A 250 17.19 -6.61 1.53
CA PRO A 250 16.10 -6.23 2.41
C PRO A 250 15.10 -5.32 1.69
N ALA A 251 13.87 -5.25 2.22
CA ALA A 251 12.91 -4.23 1.82
C ALA A 251 13.45 -2.82 2.12
N CYS A 252 13.22 -1.87 1.23
CA CYS A 252 13.71 -0.50 1.41
C CYS A 252 12.86 0.26 2.43
N THR A 253 13.42 0.54 3.61
CA THR A 253 12.73 1.36 4.64
C THR A 253 12.66 2.85 4.26
N GLY A 254 13.48 3.31 3.30
CA GLY A 254 13.58 4.72 2.91
C GLY A 254 14.35 5.59 3.92
N GLU A 255 14.88 4.99 4.98
CA GLU A 255 15.72 5.66 5.97
C GLU A 255 17.12 5.93 5.43
N GLN A 256 17.85 6.79 6.14
CA GLN A 256 19.26 7.05 5.85
C GLN A 256 20.09 5.84 6.28
N ILE A 257 20.69 5.15 5.31
CA ILE A 257 21.61 4.03 5.51
C ILE A 257 22.98 4.36 4.91
N ARG A 258 24.04 3.68 5.38
CA ARG A 258 25.40 3.94 4.89
C ARG A 258 25.55 3.62 3.39
N SER A 259 26.38 4.38 2.69
CA SER A 259 26.66 4.19 1.26
C SER A 259 27.27 2.82 0.92
N ASP A 260 27.97 2.19 1.87
CA ASP A 260 28.58 0.86 1.74
C ASP A 260 27.64 -0.31 2.08
N ALA A 261 26.44 -0.05 2.63
CA ALA A 261 25.54 -1.10 3.11
C ALA A 261 24.86 -1.91 1.97
N MET A 262 24.76 -1.32 0.78
CA MET A 262 24.21 -1.97 -0.43
C MET A 262 24.57 -1.17 -1.68
N PRO A 263 24.51 -1.77 -2.90
CA PRO A 263 24.74 -1.02 -4.13
C PRO A 263 23.70 0.09 -4.37
N TRP A 264 24.17 1.18 -4.97
CA TRP A 264 23.37 2.36 -5.29
C TRP A 264 23.35 2.65 -6.80
N TYR A 265 22.30 3.33 -7.22
CA TYR A 265 22.07 3.79 -8.57
C TYR A 265 21.77 5.29 -8.55
N ILE A 266 22.32 6.04 -9.50
CA ILE A 266 22.06 7.47 -9.71
C ILE A 266 21.54 7.72 -11.12
N SER A 267 20.76 8.77 -11.31
CA SER A 267 20.33 9.18 -12.65
C SER A 267 21.50 9.77 -13.44
N LYS A 268 21.50 9.52 -14.75
CA LYS A 268 22.40 10.15 -15.73
C LYS A 268 21.91 11.53 -16.18
N TYR A 269 20.66 11.88 -15.85
CA TYR A 269 20.02 13.08 -16.35
C TYR A 269 20.48 14.33 -15.58
N TYR A 270 20.87 15.36 -16.32
CA TYR A 270 21.40 16.60 -15.75
C TYR A 270 20.34 17.34 -14.92
N GLY A 271 20.66 17.65 -13.66
CA GLY A 271 19.75 18.28 -12.69
C GLY A 271 19.05 17.32 -11.73
N ILE A 272 19.15 16.00 -11.93
CA ILE A 272 18.78 14.96 -10.94
C ILE A 272 19.92 13.96 -10.72
N ASP A 273 21.16 14.40 -10.94
CA ASP A 273 22.41 13.65 -10.77
C ASP A 273 22.60 13.12 -9.33
N LYS A 274 21.98 13.77 -8.34
CA LYS A 274 21.98 13.35 -6.93
C LYS A 274 20.76 12.50 -6.53
N PHE A 275 19.92 12.08 -7.47
CA PHE A 275 18.78 11.21 -7.19
C PHE A 275 19.25 9.77 -6.94
N GLN A 276 19.50 9.45 -5.67
CA GLN A 276 20.01 8.15 -5.23
C GLN A 276 18.88 7.12 -5.05
N VAL A 277 19.07 5.95 -5.65
CA VAL A 277 18.16 4.80 -5.59
C VAL A 277 18.93 3.58 -5.10
N CYS A 278 18.48 2.95 -4.01
CA CYS A 278 19.10 1.71 -3.54
C CYS A 278 18.79 0.53 -4.48
N GLU A 279 19.63 -0.51 -4.48
CA GLU A 279 19.46 -1.66 -5.37
C GLU A 279 18.05 -2.28 -5.29
N THR A 280 17.46 -2.42 -4.10
CA THR A 280 16.09 -2.94 -3.92
C THR A 280 15.07 -2.17 -4.76
N CYS A 281 15.03 -0.83 -4.64
CA CYS A 281 14.10 0.01 -5.39
C CYS A 281 14.45 0.07 -6.88
N TYR A 282 15.73 0.01 -7.24
CA TYR A 282 16.14 -0.08 -8.64
C TYR A 282 15.62 -1.37 -9.30
N LEU A 283 15.78 -2.52 -8.63
CA LEU A 283 15.23 -3.79 -9.13
C LEU A 283 13.69 -3.75 -9.22
N ASP A 284 13.01 -3.39 -8.13
CA ASP A 284 11.55 -3.46 -8.04
C ASP A 284 10.81 -2.47 -8.94
N LYS A 285 11.43 -1.33 -9.32
CA LYS A 285 10.76 -0.24 -10.04
C LYS A 285 11.38 0.19 -11.37
N LEU A 286 12.65 -0.11 -11.62
CA LEU A 286 13.38 0.43 -12.79
C LEU A 286 13.99 -0.66 -13.69
N ALA A 287 14.61 -1.70 -13.13
CA ALA A 287 15.48 -2.63 -13.87
C ALA A 287 14.82 -3.38 -15.03
N LEU A 288 13.50 -3.62 -14.94
CA LEU A 288 12.69 -4.28 -15.98
C LEU A 288 11.77 -3.30 -16.73
N THR A 289 12.09 -2.00 -16.70
CA THR A 289 11.39 -0.94 -17.43
C THR A 289 12.29 -0.33 -18.52
N PRO A 290 11.74 0.44 -19.48
CA PRO A 290 12.54 1.20 -20.43
C PRO A 290 13.56 2.14 -19.76
N PHE A 291 13.21 2.71 -18.62
CA PHE A 291 14.01 3.72 -17.91
C PHE A 291 15.24 3.16 -17.20
N ARG A 292 15.47 1.84 -17.20
CA ARG A 292 16.69 1.24 -16.61
C ARG A 292 18.00 1.86 -17.14
N ARG A 293 17.98 2.36 -18.40
CA ARG A 293 19.14 2.94 -19.09
C ARG A 293 19.48 4.35 -18.60
N GLU A 294 18.52 5.06 -18.03
CA GLU A 294 18.64 6.44 -17.50
C GLU A 294 19.32 6.50 -16.13
N PHE A 295 19.63 5.33 -15.57
CA PHE A 295 20.36 5.17 -14.33
C PHE A 295 21.68 4.45 -14.60
N GLN A 296 22.68 4.73 -13.76
CA GLN A 296 23.92 3.97 -13.68
C GLN A 296 24.12 3.48 -12.25
N ARG A 297 24.71 2.29 -12.12
CA ARG A 297 25.25 1.84 -10.84
C ARG A 297 26.38 2.80 -10.46
N LEU A 298 26.41 3.19 -9.19
CA LEU A 298 27.47 4.02 -8.66
C LEU A 298 28.66 3.13 -8.28
N SER A 299 29.86 3.52 -8.70
CA SER A 299 31.11 2.85 -8.35
C SER A 299 31.41 2.99 -6.86
N ASP A 300 32.13 2.03 -6.29
CA ASP A 300 32.44 1.98 -4.86
C ASP A 300 33.03 3.29 -4.33
N HIS A 301 32.53 3.73 -3.17
CA HIS A 301 32.90 5.00 -2.57
C HIS A 301 34.21 4.90 -1.78
N THR A 302 35.09 5.87 -1.98
CA THR A 302 36.21 6.12 -1.06
C THR A 302 35.76 6.70 0.27
N ASP A 303 34.65 7.46 0.27
CA ASP A 303 34.13 8.17 1.44
C ASP A 303 32.78 7.60 1.91
N LEU A 304 32.68 7.34 3.21
CA LEU A 304 31.48 6.76 3.83
C LEU A 304 30.44 7.84 4.12
N GLU A 305 29.38 7.87 3.31
CA GLU A 305 28.23 8.77 3.47
C GLU A 305 27.00 8.00 3.99
N VAL A 306 25.92 8.73 4.30
CA VAL A 306 24.63 8.14 4.72
C VAL A 306 23.52 8.73 3.86
N TRP A 307 22.79 7.88 3.13
CA TRP A 307 21.84 8.29 2.10
C TRP A 307 20.44 7.69 2.30
N PRO A 308 19.37 8.48 2.08
CA PRO A 308 18.02 7.96 1.95
C PRO A 308 17.74 7.52 0.50
N CYS A 309 17.06 6.39 0.31
CA CYS A 309 16.57 6.01 -1.01
C CYS A 309 15.40 6.91 -1.44
N ARG A 310 15.57 7.68 -2.52
CA ARG A 310 14.55 8.63 -3.01
C ARG A 310 13.34 7.94 -3.63
N LEU A 311 13.50 6.72 -4.14
CA LEU A 311 12.45 5.95 -4.82
C LEU A 311 11.71 4.97 -3.88
N THR A 312 11.83 5.13 -2.56
CA THR A 312 11.06 4.38 -1.56
C THR A 312 9.55 4.57 -1.71
N ASP A 313 8.74 3.58 -1.31
CA ASP A 313 7.27 3.68 -1.34
C ASP A 313 6.70 4.75 -0.39
N LYS A 314 7.49 5.20 0.60
CA LYS A 314 7.13 6.35 1.45
C LYS A 314 7.08 7.69 0.67
N ASN A 315 7.79 7.80 -0.46
CA ASN A 315 7.83 9.00 -1.29
C ASN A 315 6.81 8.91 -2.43
N LEU A 316 5.53 9.15 -2.10
CA LEU A 316 4.42 8.99 -3.03
C LEU A 316 4.54 9.88 -4.27
N SER A 317 4.94 11.15 -4.12
CA SER A 317 5.06 12.08 -5.24
C SER A 317 5.99 11.54 -6.34
N THR A 318 7.16 11.05 -5.95
CA THR A 318 8.13 10.41 -6.85
C THR A 318 7.61 9.09 -7.41
N ALA A 319 6.95 8.24 -6.61
CA ALA A 319 6.38 6.99 -7.09
C ALA A 319 5.29 7.22 -8.15
N THR A 320 4.42 8.21 -7.92
CA THR A 320 3.33 8.60 -8.81
C THR A 320 3.80 9.37 -10.05
N ALA A 321 4.93 10.08 -9.96
CA ALA A 321 5.63 10.65 -11.11
C ALA A 321 6.25 9.56 -12.00
N LEU A 322 6.92 8.56 -11.39
CA LEU A 322 7.47 7.42 -12.12
C LEU A 322 6.37 6.61 -12.81
N GLU A 323 5.24 6.38 -12.14
CA GLU A 323 4.08 5.71 -12.74
C GLU A 323 3.58 6.46 -13.99
N ALA A 324 3.31 7.77 -13.88
CA ALA A 324 2.88 8.59 -15.02
C ALA A 324 3.89 8.58 -16.18
N ALA A 325 5.18 8.69 -15.87
CA ALA A 325 6.24 8.63 -16.85
C ALA A 325 6.30 7.26 -17.55
N LEU A 326 6.15 6.15 -16.83
CA LEU A 326 6.11 4.80 -17.39
C LEU A 326 4.90 4.58 -18.30
N SER A 327 3.71 5.03 -17.88
CA SER A 327 2.47 5.01 -18.68
C SER A 327 2.63 5.83 -19.96
N ARG A 328 3.22 7.02 -19.85
CA ARG A 328 3.55 7.91 -20.98
C ARG A 328 4.77 7.48 -21.79
N ARG A 329 5.55 6.50 -21.32
CA ARG A 329 6.85 6.08 -21.90
C ARG A 329 7.83 7.25 -22.10
N ASP A 330 7.78 8.23 -21.19
CA ASP A 330 8.48 9.50 -21.30
C ASP A 330 9.27 9.78 -20.02
N PHE A 331 10.60 9.62 -20.07
CA PHE A 331 11.46 9.86 -18.90
C PHE A 331 11.59 11.35 -18.57
N GLU A 332 11.39 12.25 -19.53
CA GLU A 332 11.52 13.69 -19.31
C GLU A 332 10.43 14.20 -18.36
N VAL A 333 9.26 13.55 -18.37
CA VAL A 333 8.16 13.77 -17.40
C VAL A 333 8.61 13.47 -15.97
N PHE A 334 9.31 12.34 -15.76
CA PHE A 334 9.85 12.00 -14.44
C PHE A 334 10.96 12.95 -14.04
N ALA A 335 11.92 13.22 -14.95
CA ALA A 335 13.06 14.07 -14.66
C ALA A 335 12.66 15.50 -14.26
N LYS A 336 11.68 16.11 -14.97
CA LYS A 336 11.15 17.44 -14.64
C LYS A 336 10.44 17.47 -13.28
N ALA A 337 9.63 16.46 -12.99
CA ALA A 337 8.98 16.36 -11.68
C ALA A 337 10.01 16.22 -10.55
N GLU A 338 11.06 15.41 -10.74
CA GLU A 338 12.09 15.19 -9.73
C GLU A 338 13.04 16.37 -9.52
N GLN A 339 13.31 17.18 -10.56
CA GLN A 339 14.02 18.46 -10.38
C GLN A 339 13.31 19.36 -9.36
N ILE A 340 11.98 19.36 -9.36
CA ILE A 340 11.15 20.09 -8.40
C ILE A 340 11.14 19.33 -7.05
N ILE A 341 10.70 18.08 -7.03
CA ILE A 341 10.49 17.27 -5.81
C ILE A 341 11.77 17.18 -4.96
N CYS A 342 12.94 16.99 -5.56
CA CYS A 342 14.20 16.88 -4.83
C CYS A 342 14.70 18.20 -4.21
N SER A 343 14.19 19.35 -4.66
CA SER A 343 14.51 20.66 -4.08
C SER A 343 13.68 21.00 -2.83
N LEU A 344 12.65 20.20 -2.53
CA LEU A 344 11.60 20.49 -1.54
C LEU A 344 11.73 19.67 -0.25
N VAL A 345 11.07 20.15 0.79
CA VAL A 345 10.88 19.41 2.05
C VAL A 345 9.97 18.19 1.79
N PRO A 346 10.30 16.99 2.28
CA PRO A 346 9.46 15.80 2.10
C PRO A 346 8.04 15.96 2.65
N CYS A 347 7.07 15.35 1.98
CA CYS A 347 5.67 15.37 2.39
C CYS A 347 5.39 14.39 3.56
N THR A 348 5.67 14.80 4.80
CA THR A 348 5.50 13.96 6.01
C THR A 348 4.24 14.31 6.83
N ALA A 349 4.00 13.52 7.88
CA ALA A 349 2.95 13.74 8.87
C ALA A 349 3.17 14.98 9.75
N ASP A 350 4.40 15.48 9.83
CA ASP A 350 4.78 16.67 10.62
C ASP A 350 4.35 17.98 9.95
N GLY A 351 3.97 17.89 8.67
CA GLY A 351 3.60 19.02 7.84
C GLY A 351 4.78 19.78 7.26
N ILE A 352 4.49 20.78 6.43
CA ILE A 352 5.48 21.61 5.74
C ILE A 352 5.30 23.07 6.18
N LEU A 353 6.40 23.68 6.63
CA LEU A 353 6.55 25.12 6.85
C LEU A 353 7.12 25.77 5.60
N TYR A 354 6.72 27.00 5.30
CA TYR A 354 7.20 27.82 4.17
C TYR A 354 7.06 27.16 2.78
N GLY A 355 6.18 26.16 2.65
CA GLY A 355 5.90 25.49 1.38
C GLY A 355 4.81 26.20 0.58
N ASN A 356 4.88 26.05 -0.74
CA ASN A 356 3.78 26.41 -1.63
C ASN A 356 2.67 25.35 -1.57
N TRP A 357 1.43 25.79 -1.77
CA TRP A 357 0.22 24.97 -1.67
C TRP A 357 -0.68 25.16 -2.89
N TRP A 358 -1.25 24.07 -3.41
CA TRP A 358 -2.22 24.07 -4.50
C TRP A 358 -3.56 23.55 -4.03
N THR A 359 -4.62 24.10 -4.61
CA THR A 359 -6.00 23.77 -4.29
C THR A 359 -6.85 23.70 -5.56
N ILE A 360 -8.05 23.14 -5.45
CA ILE A 360 -9.07 23.21 -6.51
C ILE A 360 -9.78 24.57 -6.37
N PRO A 361 -9.95 25.36 -7.46
CA PRO A 361 -10.63 26.66 -7.42
C PRO A 361 -11.97 26.62 -6.68
N GLY A 362 -12.06 27.36 -5.57
CA GLY A 362 -13.22 27.38 -4.67
C GLY A 362 -13.12 26.51 -3.40
N CYS A 363 -12.02 25.77 -3.17
CA CYS A 363 -11.90 24.84 -2.04
C CYS A 363 -10.66 25.07 -1.13
N GLU A 364 -10.54 26.23 -0.49
CA GLU A 364 -9.43 26.61 0.43
C GLU A 364 -9.07 25.56 1.51
N LYS A 365 -9.99 24.62 1.81
CA LYS A 365 -9.80 23.58 2.82
C LYS A 365 -9.07 22.34 2.30
N PHE A 366 -9.03 22.10 0.98
CA PHE A 366 -8.26 21.02 0.35
C PHE A 366 -6.95 21.55 -0.23
N ASN A 367 -5.80 21.04 0.22
CA ASN A 367 -4.50 21.55 -0.18
C ASN A 367 -3.47 20.43 -0.37
N ILE A 368 -2.79 20.45 -1.52
CA ILE A 368 -1.65 19.60 -1.81
C ILE A 368 -0.36 20.44 -1.86
N CYS A 369 0.74 19.89 -1.34
CA CYS A 369 2.03 20.57 -1.37
C CYS A 369 2.68 20.51 -2.76
N GLU A 370 3.69 21.35 -2.99
CA GLU A 370 4.41 21.45 -4.27
C GLU A 370 4.93 20.11 -4.79
N ALA A 371 5.49 19.26 -3.92
CA ALA A 371 5.96 17.94 -4.32
C ALA A 371 4.80 17.05 -4.82
N CYS A 372 3.65 17.07 -4.16
CA CYS A 372 2.47 16.32 -4.61
C CYS A 372 1.85 16.93 -5.87
N TYR A 373 1.86 18.25 -6.03
CA TYR A 373 1.44 18.92 -7.25
C TYR A 373 2.31 18.50 -8.45
N ALA A 374 3.64 18.58 -8.32
CA ALA A 374 4.58 18.12 -9.34
C ALA A 374 4.39 16.62 -9.67
N GLY A 375 4.28 15.76 -8.65
CA GLY A 375 4.20 14.31 -8.85
C GLY A 375 2.86 13.79 -9.37
N PHE A 376 1.74 14.31 -8.87
CA PHE A 376 0.39 13.84 -9.22
C PHE A 376 -0.24 14.63 -10.37
N VAL A 377 -0.11 15.96 -10.38
CA VAL A 377 -0.88 16.88 -11.23
C VAL A 377 -0.12 17.19 -12.53
N GLN A 378 1.10 17.72 -12.42
CA GLN A 378 1.92 18.13 -13.59
C GLN A 378 2.27 16.99 -14.53
N THR A 379 2.62 15.83 -13.99
CA THR A 379 2.95 14.62 -14.77
C THR A 379 1.79 14.11 -15.63
N ARG A 380 0.55 14.54 -15.33
CA ARG A 380 -0.70 14.13 -15.98
C ARG A 380 -1.44 15.27 -16.69
N ASP A 381 -0.83 16.45 -16.86
CA ASP A 381 -1.46 17.63 -17.49
C ASP A 381 -2.80 18.04 -16.82
N LEU A 382 -2.81 18.01 -15.49
CA LEU A 382 -3.99 18.35 -14.69
C LEU A 382 -3.95 19.80 -14.15
N ASP A 383 -2.88 20.56 -14.42
CA ASP A 383 -2.62 21.91 -13.91
C ASP A 383 -3.81 22.86 -14.06
N ARG A 384 -4.50 22.80 -15.20
CA ARG A 384 -5.68 23.62 -15.52
C ARG A 384 -6.85 23.52 -14.53
N PHE A 385 -6.88 22.50 -13.69
CA PHE A 385 -7.91 22.28 -12.68
C PHE A 385 -7.50 22.69 -11.26
N PHE A 386 -6.26 23.16 -11.09
CA PHE A 386 -5.69 23.57 -9.81
C PHE A 386 -5.25 25.03 -9.88
N GLN A 387 -5.15 25.67 -8.72
CA GLN A 387 -4.60 27.00 -8.54
C GLN A 387 -3.68 27.03 -7.32
N LEU A 388 -2.80 28.02 -7.26
CA LEU A 388 -2.07 28.32 -6.02
C LEU A 388 -3.07 28.73 -4.93
N SER A 389 -2.81 28.28 -3.71
CA SER A 389 -3.65 28.52 -2.53
C SER A 389 -3.08 29.69 -1.71
N ASP A 390 -3.95 30.59 -1.25
CA ASP A 390 -3.59 31.77 -0.44
C ASP A 390 -3.43 31.41 1.05
N ARG A 391 -2.76 30.28 1.34
CA ARG A 391 -2.49 29.84 2.72
C ARG A 391 -1.32 30.59 3.31
N ASP A 392 -1.38 30.80 4.63
CA ASP A 392 -0.22 31.27 5.37
C ASP A 392 0.92 30.25 5.26
N THR A 393 2.15 30.77 5.21
CA THR A 393 3.38 29.97 5.07
C THR A 393 4.07 29.71 6.41
N TYR A 394 3.51 30.22 7.51
CA TYR A 394 4.10 30.19 8.85
C TYR A 394 3.57 29.04 9.71
N THR A 395 2.41 28.48 9.36
CA THR A 395 1.79 27.32 9.98
C THR A 395 2.22 26.05 9.26
N ALA A 396 2.59 25.01 10.02
CA ALA A 396 2.88 23.69 9.43
C ALA A 396 1.56 23.03 9.01
N TYR A 397 1.37 22.81 7.71
CA TYR A 397 0.20 22.09 7.18
C TYR A 397 0.59 20.71 6.66
N VAL A 398 -0.28 19.73 6.90
CA VAL A 398 -0.18 18.39 6.32
C VAL A 398 -0.92 18.39 4.98
N CYS A 399 -0.25 17.88 3.94
CA CYS A 399 -0.81 17.72 2.60
C CYS A 399 -1.96 16.70 2.58
N ASP A 400 -3.04 16.99 1.85
CA ASP A 400 -4.16 16.05 1.70
C ASP A 400 -3.80 14.76 0.93
N PHE A 401 -2.70 14.78 0.17
CA PHE A 401 -2.11 13.61 -0.47
C PHE A 401 -1.00 12.95 0.38
N CYS A 402 -0.79 13.38 1.64
CA CYS A 402 0.02 12.65 2.61
C CYS A 402 -0.78 11.48 3.21
N PRO A 403 -0.20 10.28 3.40
CA PRO A 403 -0.85 9.16 4.10
C PRO A 403 -1.35 9.45 5.51
N ALA A 404 -0.85 10.51 6.14
CA ALA A 404 -1.29 10.97 7.45
C ALA A 404 -2.55 11.86 7.41
N SER A 405 -2.98 12.35 6.24
CA SER A 405 -4.24 13.09 6.13
C SER A 405 -5.43 12.17 6.43
N PRO A 406 -6.42 12.60 7.25
CA PRO A 406 -7.57 11.78 7.63
C PRO A 406 -8.38 11.19 6.46
N ARG A 407 -8.30 11.80 5.27
CA ARG A 407 -9.03 11.38 4.06
C ARG A 407 -8.15 10.89 2.91
N PHE A 408 -6.85 10.69 3.15
CA PHE A 408 -5.91 10.27 2.12
C PHE A 408 -6.43 9.13 1.22
N SER A 409 -6.95 8.05 1.82
CA SER A 409 -7.47 6.90 1.06
C SER A 409 -8.70 7.23 0.20
N GLN A 410 -9.58 8.12 0.66
CA GLN A 410 -10.74 8.58 -0.11
C GLN A 410 -10.31 9.49 -1.27
N TYR A 411 -9.39 10.43 -1.03
CA TYR A 411 -8.84 11.29 -2.08
C TYR A 411 -8.07 10.48 -3.13
N MET A 412 -7.25 9.49 -2.73
CA MET A 412 -6.56 8.61 -3.68
C MET A 412 -7.54 7.74 -4.47
N CYS A 413 -8.62 7.26 -3.85
CA CYS A 413 -9.67 6.52 -4.54
C CYS A 413 -10.37 7.40 -5.60
N LYS A 414 -10.74 8.64 -5.24
CA LYS A 414 -11.38 9.58 -6.16
C LYS A 414 -10.44 10.14 -7.24
N PHE A 415 -9.15 10.28 -6.94
CA PHE A 415 -8.13 10.60 -7.92
C PHE A 415 -7.97 9.45 -8.94
N GLY A 416 -7.96 8.20 -8.47
CA GLY A 416 -8.00 7.02 -9.34
C GLY A 416 -9.27 6.93 -10.19
N GLU A 417 -10.44 7.20 -9.59
CA GLU A 417 -11.72 7.22 -10.30
C GLU A 417 -11.76 8.29 -11.41
N MET A 418 -11.29 9.50 -11.11
CA MET A 418 -11.13 10.58 -12.07
C MET A 418 -10.27 10.16 -13.28
N LEU A 419 -9.14 9.49 -13.04
CA LEU A 419 -8.24 9.04 -14.10
C LEU A 419 -8.86 7.92 -14.94
N ASP A 420 -9.40 6.87 -14.31
CA ASP A 420 -10.02 5.74 -15.01
C ASP A 420 -11.24 6.16 -15.84
N ARG A 421 -12.00 7.17 -15.37
CA ARG A 421 -13.17 7.72 -16.07
C ARG A 421 -12.85 8.90 -17.00
N GLY A 422 -11.66 9.50 -16.92
CA GLY A 422 -11.28 10.71 -17.69
C GLY A 422 -12.10 11.97 -17.38
N VAL A 423 -12.62 12.12 -16.16
CA VAL A 423 -13.49 13.25 -15.76
C VAL A 423 -13.15 13.78 -14.37
N PHE A 424 -12.78 15.06 -14.28
CA PHE A 424 -12.31 15.74 -13.08
C PHE A 424 -13.37 15.86 -11.97
N SER A 425 -14.64 15.98 -12.34
CA SER A 425 -15.73 16.19 -11.38
C SER A 425 -15.85 15.08 -10.32
N TYR A 426 -15.49 13.83 -10.65
CA TYR A 426 -15.43 12.73 -9.67
C TYR A 426 -14.47 13.00 -8.50
N LEU A 427 -13.42 13.80 -8.72
CA LEU A 427 -12.55 14.30 -7.66
C LEU A 427 -13.05 15.63 -7.09
N SER A 428 -13.37 16.62 -7.92
CA SER A 428 -13.71 17.97 -7.43
C SER A 428 -14.98 17.98 -6.59
N ASP A 429 -16.01 17.26 -7.00
CA ASP A 429 -17.32 17.29 -6.31
C ASP A 429 -17.19 16.64 -4.92
N PHE A 430 -16.38 15.59 -4.82
CA PHE A 430 -16.01 14.97 -3.54
C PHE A 430 -15.18 15.94 -2.67
N VAL A 431 -14.18 16.61 -3.25
CA VAL A 431 -13.35 17.60 -2.54
C VAL A 431 -14.20 18.76 -2.02
N MET A 432 -15.04 19.37 -2.87
CA MET A 432 -15.94 20.47 -2.50
C MET A 432 -16.89 20.07 -1.37
N THR A 433 -17.37 18.82 -1.39
CA THR A 433 -18.29 18.30 -0.37
C THR A 433 -17.58 18.00 0.95
N PHE A 434 -16.43 17.31 0.93
CA PHE A 434 -15.85 16.68 2.13
C PHE A 434 -14.60 17.36 2.70
N ALA A 435 -13.88 18.20 1.96
CA ALA A 435 -12.66 18.84 2.49
C ALA A 435 -12.94 19.74 3.71
N GLY A 436 -14.13 20.35 3.76
CA GLY A 436 -14.56 21.17 4.89
C GLY A 436 -15.21 20.43 6.05
N VAL A 437 -15.38 19.11 5.95
CA VAL A 437 -16.11 18.26 6.88
C VAL A 437 -15.10 17.56 7.80
N PRO A 438 -15.24 17.55 9.14
CA PRO A 438 -14.39 16.72 9.99
C PRO A 438 -14.61 15.22 9.72
N ALA A 439 -13.55 14.40 9.72
CA ALA A 439 -13.69 12.95 9.56
C ALA A 439 -14.52 12.35 10.69
N CYS A 440 -15.29 11.30 10.40
CA CYS A 440 -16.14 10.64 11.38
C CYS A 440 -15.29 10.10 12.55
N PRO A 441 -15.62 10.44 13.81
CA PRO A 441 -14.89 9.92 14.98
C PRO A 441 -15.10 8.42 15.18
N ARG A 442 -16.13 7.84 14.54
CA ARG A 442 -16.57 6.45 14.69
C ARG A 442 -16.68 6.10 16.19
N ILE A 443 -15.92 5.09 16.60
CA ILE A 443 -15.88 4.56 17.95
C ILE A 443 -15.06 5.41 18.94
N LYS A 444 -14.17 6.32 18.50
CA LYS A 444 -13.38 7.15 19.43
C LYS A 444 -14.20 8.29 20.07
N GLY A 445 -15.33 8.63 19.45
CA GLY A 445 -16.10 9.82 19.76
C GLY A 445 -15.35 11.14 19.50
N CYS A 446 -16.07 12.25 19.58
CA CYS A 446 -15.47 13.58 19.68
C CYS A 446 -16.40 14.53 20.43
N GLY A 447 -15.82 15.57 21.03
CA GLY A 447 -16.54 16.75 21.49
C GLY A 447 -16.11 17.97 20.70
N LYS A 448 -16.69 19.14 21.01
CA LYS A 448 -16.42 20.42 20.32
C LYS A 448 -16.66 20.32 18.81
N ALA A 449 -17.76 19.67 18.43
CA ALA A 449 -18.12 19.35 17.06
C ALA A 449 -19.59 19.69 16.78
N ARG A 450 -19.95 19.78 15.48
CA ARG A 450 -21.36 19.90 15.05
C ARG A 450 -21.98 18.52 14.87
N TRP A 451 -23.24 18.40 15.28
CA TRP A 451 -24.00 17.15 15.30
C TRP A 451 -25.39 17.34 14.66
N TRP A 452 -25.91 16.23 14.15
CA TRP A 452 -27.23 16.09 13.54
C TRP A 452 -27.99 14.93 14.20
N GLY A 453 -29.30 14.81 13.95
CA GLY A 453 -30.10 13.67 14.38
C GLY A 453 -31.06 14.00 15.53
N TYR A 454 -31.06 13.16 16.56
CA TYR A 454 -31.93 13.24 17.73
C TYR A 454 -31.10 13.24 19.02
N PRO A 455 -31.63 13.73 20.17
CA PRO A 455 -30.92 13.71 21.45
C PRO A 455 -30.38 12.33 21.83
N GLU A 456 -31.09 11.27 21.48
CA GLU A 456 -30.74 9.87 21.73
C GLU A 456 -29.89 9.23 20.61
N ALA A 457 -29.81 9.88 19.44
CA ALA A 457 -29.21 9.33 18.23
C ALA A 457 -28.47 10.42 17.44
N LEU A 458 -27.20 10.66 17.79
CA LEU A 458 -26.39 11.73 17.22
C LEU A 458 -25.52 11.25 16.04
N PHE A 459 -25.50 12.06 14.98
CA PHE A 459 -24.79 11.83 13.74
C PHE A 459 -23.73 12.90 13.53
N CYS A 460 -22.49 12.51 13.24
CA CYS A 460 -21.41 13.46 12.95
C CYS A 460 -21.60 14.09 11.55
N HIS A 461 -20.92 15.21 11.30
CA HIS A 461 -21.00 15.94 10.02
C HIS A 461 -20.74 15.05 8.80
N GLU A 462 -19.72 14.19 8.84
CA GLU A 462 -19.41 13.29 7.72
C GLU A 462 -20.54 12.30 7.44
N CYS A 463 -21.05 11.58 8.44
CA CYS A 463 -22.12 10.61 8.19
C CYS A 463 -23.48 11.27 7.89
N TYR A 464 -23.67 12.54 8.30
CA TYR A 464 -24.82 13.31 7.83
C TYR A 464 -24.75 13.53 6.31
N VAL A 465 -23.65 14.11 5.81
CA VAL A 465 -23.47 14.44 4.38
C VAL A 465 -23.31 13.19 3.48
N ASP A 466 -22.58 12.18 3.96
CA ASP A 466 -22.32 10.92 3.24
C ASP A 466 -23.56 10.04 3.08
N PHE A 467 -24.49 10.09 4.05
CA PHE A 467 -25.57 9.11 4.16
C PHE A 467 -26.90 9.72 4.56
N VAL A 468 -27.02 10.31 5.76
CA VAL A 468 -28.34 10.67 6.31
C VAL A 468 -29.07 11.73 5.48
N SER A 469 -28.36 12.74 4.97
CA SER A 469 -28.94 13.80 4.12
C SER A 469 -29.46 13.29 2.78
N GLN A 470 -29.08 12.09 2.35
CA GLN A 470 -29.57 11.43 1.13
C GLN A 470 -30.79 10.53 1.40
N THR A 471 -31.23 10.42 2.66
CA THR A 471 -32.42 9.64 3.05
C THR A 471 -33.67 10.53 3.15
N PRO A 472 -34.90 9.99 2.96
CA PRO A 472 -36.14 10.76 3.02
C PRO A 472 -36.34 11.59 4.30
N LEU A 473 -35.79 11.14 5.42
CA LEU A 473 -35.92 11.81 6.72
C LEU A 473 -34.73 12.75 7.04
N GLY A 474 -33.76 12.89 6.14
CA GLY A 474 -32.52 13.63 6.35
C GLY A 474 -32.71 15.13 6.59
N GLU A 475 -33.71 15.74 5.96
CA GLU A 475 -34.04 17.16 6.17
C GLU A 475 -34.89 17.39 7.43
N SER A 476 -35.57 16.36 7.93
CA SER A 476 -36.53 16.42 9.05
C SER A 476 -35.91 16.27 10.45
N LEU A 477 -34.58 16.29 10.55
CA LEU A 477 -33.88 16.05 11.82
C LEU A 477 -34.02 17.24 12.78
N PRO A 478 -34.46 17.03 14.05
CA PRO A 478 -34.64 18.11 15.02
C PRO A 478 -33.31 18.70 15.50
N ILE A 479 -32.22 17.93 15.48
CA ILE A 479 -30.86 18.43 15.65
C ILE A 479 -30.25 18.56 14.26
N ASN A 480 -29.92 19.78 13.85
CA ASN A 480 -29.32 20.06 12.55
C ASN A 480 -28.14 21.04 12.72
N GLY A 481 -26.91 20.52 12.60
CA GLY A 481 -25.67 21.31 12.69
C GLY A 481 -25.35 21.91 14.06
N VAL A 482 -26.00 21.45 15.14
CA VAL A 482 -25.85 22.00 16.49
C VAL A 482 -24.46 21.69 17.02
N TYR A 483 -23.75 22.71 17.50
CA TYR A 483 -22.44 22.55 18.14
C TYR A 483 -22.60 22.03 19.57
N MET A 484 -21.86 20.97 19.92
CA MET A 484 -21.83 20.37 21.26
C MET A 484 -20.40 20.27 21.76
N GLU A 485 -20.16 20.64 23.02
CA GLU A 485 -18.82 20.54 23.64
C GLU A 485 -18.53 19.15 24.18
N GLN A 486 -19.56 18.46 24.67
CA GLN A 486 -19.49 17.14 25.26
C GLN A 486 -19.01 16.10 24.24
N ALA A 487 -18.15 15.18 24.68
CA ALA A 487 -17.70 14.08 23.85
C ALA A 487 -18.81 13.04 23.69
N THR A 488 -19.09 12.65 22.44
CA THR A 488 -20.06 11.60 22.11
C THR A 488 -19.64 10.85 20.84
N ILE A 489 -20.22 9.68 20.60
CA ILE A 489 -19.95 8.85 19.43
C ILE A 489 -20.92 9.14 18.29
N CYS A 490 -20.49 8.89 17.06
CA CYS A 490 -21.44 8.78 15.96
C CYS A 490 -22.29 7.51 16.18
N GLN A 491 -23.61 7.62 15.98
CA GLN A 491 -24.52 6.48 16.06
C GLN A 491 -24.74 5.79 14.71
N ILE A 492 -24.40 6.44 13.58
CA ILE A 492 -24.75 6.01 12.22
C ILE A 492 -23.52 5.67 11.33
N TRP A 493 -22.37 5.41 11.95
CA TRP A 493 -21.14 5.05 11.21
C TRP A 493 -21.06 3.56 10.86
N SER A 494 -21.78 2.68 11.56
CA SER A 494 -21.73 1.23 11.33
C SER A 494 -22.86 0.72 10.43
N PRO A 495 -22.65 -0.37 9.66
CA PRO A 495 -23.64 -0.87 8.71
C PRO A 495 -24.99 -1.20 9.36
N ARG A 496 -24.99 -1.95 10.46
CA ARG A 496 -26.19 -2.31 11.23
C ARG A 496 -27.04 -1.09 11.60
N MET A 497 -26.42 0.00 12.04
CA MET A 497 -27.14 1.22 12.42
C MET A 497 -27.66 1.98 11.17
N ARG A 498 -26.93 1.93 10.05
CA ARG A 498 -27.41 2.44 8.75
C ARG A 498 -28.63 1.67 8.26
N ASP A 499 -28.63 0.33 8.37
CA ASP A 499 -29.76 -0.51 7.99
C ASP A 499 -31.01 -0.20 8.83
N LEU A 500 -30.86 -0.11 10.16
CA LEU A 500 -31.96 0.29 11.05
C LEU A 500 -32.51 1.68 10.71
N TRP A 501 -31.65 2.64 10.33
CA TRP A 501 -32.11 3.96 9.88
C TRP A 501 -32.86 3.92 8.54
N LEU A 502 -32.43 3.06 7.61
CA LEU A 502 -33.18 2.82 6.36
C LEU A 502 -34.55 2.20 6.64
N ASP A 503 -34.69 1.34 7.66
CA ASP A 503 -36.00 0.83 8.08
C ASP A 503 -36.91 1.92 8.65
N VAL A 504 -36.39 2.88 9.42
CA VAL A 504 -37.16 4.09 9.81
C VAL A 504 -37.61 4.87 8.57
N CYS A 505 -36.73 5.06 7.59
CA CYS A 505 -37.07 5.76 6.35
C CYS A 505 -38.08 5.01 5.47
N ARG A 506 -38.12 3.68 5.53
CA ARG A 506 -39.10 2.83 4.82
C ARG A 506 -40.48 2.81 5.51
N ALA A 507 -40.53 3.09 6.81
CA ALA A 507 -41.75 3.00 7.61
C ALA A 507 -42.75 4.16 7.38
N GLY A 508 -42.34 5.23 6.69
CA GLY A 508 -43.21 6.32 6.25
C GLY A 508 -42.57 7.70 6.40
N ASP A 509 -43.31 8.73 5.97
CA ASP A 509 -42.91 10.13 6.09
C ASP A 509 -42.71 10.57 7.55
N ALA A 510 -41.97 11.65 7.76
CA ALA A 510 -41.71 12.23 9.07
C ALA A 510 -43.01 12.55 9.83
N GLY A 511 -43.16 11.99 11.04
CA GLY A 511 -44.37 12.14 11.87
C GLY A 511 -45.53 11.22 11.51
N SER A 512 -45.35 10.25 10.60
CA SER A 512 -46.31 9.15 10.42
C SER A 512 -46.18 8.12 11.55
N GLU A 513 -47.29 7.48 11.92
CA GLU A 513 -47.33 6.49 13.02
C GLU A 513 -46.32 5.35 12.84
N GLY A 514 -46.15 4.87 11.60
CA GLY A 514 -45.15 3.85 11.26
C GLY A 514 -43.71 4.35 11.44
N SER A 515 -43.40 5.56 10.93
CA SER A 515 -42.09 6.18 11.07
C SER A 515 -41.74 6.51 12.52
N GLU A 516 -42.69 7.01 13.32
CA GLU A 516 -42.47 7.26 14.76
C GLU A 516 -42.24 5.97 15.55
N ALA A 517 -42.98 4.89 15.27
CA ALA A 517 -42.78 3.59 15.91
C ALA A 517 -41.39 3.00 15.58
N ALA A 518 -40.96 3.07 14.32
CA ALA A 518 -39.63 2.63 13.90
C ALA A 518 -38.52 3.52 14.51
N LEU A 519 -38.71 4.84 14.52
CA LEU A 519 -37.78 5.81 15.12
C LEU A 519 -37.61 5.58 16.62
N ALA A 520 -38.69 5.24 17.35
CA ALA A 520 -38.62 4.91 18.77
C ALA A 520 -37.76 3.65 19.03
N GLN A 521 -37.86 2.63 18.17
CA GLN A 521 -37.00 1.45 18.23
C GLN A 521 -35.54 1.80 17.93
N PHE A 522 -35.28 2.56 16.85
CA PHE A 522 -33.94 3.03 16.49
C PHE A 522 -33.27 3.84 17.61
N LYS A 523 -33.99 4.78 18.22
CA LYS A 523 -33.51 5.54 19.39
C LYS A 523 -33.20 4.63 20.58
N THR A 524 -34.08 3.65 20.87
CA THR A 524 -33.85 2.67 21.95
C THR A 524 -32.56 1.88 21.70
N CYS A 525 -32.32 1.44 20.47
CA CYS A 525 -31.06 0.79 20.09
C CYS A 525 -29.85 1.72 20.23
N CYS A 526 -29.95 3.01 19.84
CA CYS A 526 -28.87 3.99 20.03
C CYS A 526 -28.50 4.19 21.51
N VAL A 527 -29.50 4.26 22.40
CA VAL A 527 -29.28 4.37 23.85
C VAL A 527 -28.60 3.13 24.41
N GLN A 528 -29.09 1.93 24.06
CA GLN A 528 -28.46 0.66 24.47
C GLN A 528 -27.03 0.55 23.97
N ARG A 529 -26.79 0.89 22.70
CA ARG A 529 -25.45 0.92 22.08
C ARG A 529 -24.51 1.90 22.79
N PHE A 530 -25.00 3.07 23.20
CA PHE A 530 -24.21 4.04 23.98
C PHE A 530 -23.88 3.53 25.39
N GLN A 531 -24.83 2.90 26.08
CA GLN A 531 -24.59 2.30 27.39
C GLN A 531 -23.54 1.19 27.33
N VAL A 532 -23.58 0.34 26.31
CA VAL A 532 -22.54 -0.69 26.08
C VAL A 532 -21.21 -0.04 25.70
N TYR A 533 -21.19 1.05 24.93
CA TYR A 533 -19.98 1.81 24.62
C TYR A 533 -19.27 2.31 25.90
N GLU A 534 -20.00 2.98 26.81
CA GLU A 534 -19.45 3.47 28.08
C GLU A 534 -18.95 2.33 28.98
N ALA A 535 -19.65 1.19 28.99
CA ALA A 535 -19.27 0.01 29.75
C ALA A 535 -18.08 -0.77 29.15
N THR A 536 -17.77 -0.60 27.86
CA THR A 536 -16.78 -1.41 27.13
C THR A 536 -15.61 -0.58 26.58
N ILE A 537 -15.84 0.23 25.55
CA ILE A 537 -14.77 0.93 24.83
C ILE A 537 -14.09 1.97 25.71
N SER A 538 -14.85 2.76 26.46
CA SER A 538 -14.28 3.74 27.41
C SER A 538 -13.38 3.06 28.46
N GLN A 539 -13.73 1.83 28.88
CA GLN A 539 -12.90 1.04 29.79
C GLN A 539 -11.63 0.49 29.08
N ILE A 540 -11.72 0.05 27.83
CA ILE A 540 -10.57 -0.36 27.01
C ILE A 540 -9.59 0.80 26.82
N GLU A 541 -10.07 2.01 26.54
CA GLU A 541 -9.23 3.19 26.36
C GLU A 541 -8.50 3.58 27.66
N VAL A 542 -9.16 3.47 28.82
CA VAL A 542 -8.51 3.66 30.13
C VAL A 542 -7.42 2.62 30.37
N ILE A 543 -7.66 1.33 30.08
CA ILE A 543 -6.66 0.27 30.21
C ILE A 543 -5.46 0.55 29.30
N ARG A 544 -5.69 0.82 28.00
CA ARG A 544 -4.62 1.12 27.03
C ARG A 544 -3.81 2.36 27.40
N THR A 545 -4.48 3.43 27.85
CA THR A 545 -3.80 4.64 28.33
C THR A 545 -2.91 4.35 29.53
N MET A 546 -3.37 3.50 30.47
CA MET A 546 -2.57 3.09 31.62
C MET A 546 -1.38 2.20 31.22
N GLN A 547 -1.55 1.30 30.23
CA GLN A 547 -0.45 0.53 29.66
C GLN A 547 0.60 1.44 29.01
N ASP A 548 0.18 2.46 28.26
CA ASP A 548 1.09 3.42 27.63
C ASP A 548 1.84 4.29 28.65
N ILE A 549 1.17 4.75 29.72
CA ILE A 549 1.83 5.48 30.82
C ILE A 549 2.90 4.62 31.48
N LYS A 550 2.59 3.36 31.82
CA LYS A 550 3.58 2.41 32.38
C LYS A 550 4.75 2.17 31.42
N ARG A 551 4.46 2.02 30.12
CA ARG A 551 5.48 1.83 29.07
C ARG A 551 6.39 3.05 28.93
N GLN A 552 5.85 4.26 28.95
CA GLN A 552 6.63 5.50 28.93
C GLN A 552 7.50 5.65 30.19
N ALA A 553 6.97 5.36 31.38
CA ALA A 553 7.74 5.35 32.62
C ALA A 553 8.91 4.34 32.57
N ALA A 554 8.65 3.13 32.09
CA ALA A 554 9.69 2.11 31.90
C ALA A 554 10.79 2.58 30.93
N PHE A 555 10.45 3.21 29.80
CA PHE A 555 11.45 3.77 28.88
C PHE A 555 12.25 4.93 29.50
N SER A 556 11.65 5.73 30.37
CA SER A 556 12.37 6.74 31.16
C SER A 556 13.41 6.09 32.09
N ASP A 557 13.04 5.01 32.78
CA ASP A 557 13.97 4.24 33.60
C ASP A 557 15.09 3.60 32.78
N ALA A 558 14.81 3.10 31.57
CA ALA A 558 15.85 2.59 30.66
C ALA A 558 16.87 3.67 30.28
N MET A 559 16.41 4.89 29.97
CA MET A 559 17.30 6.03 29.70
C MET A 559 18.15 6.42 30.92
N LEU A 560 17.58 6.39 32.13
CA LEU A 560 18.32 6.63 33.37
C LEU A 560 19.36 5.53 33.63
N SER A 561 19.01 4.26 33.42
CA SER A 561 19.94 3.13 33.54
C SER A 561 21.16 3.29 32.64
N ILE A 562 20.96 3.63 31.36
CA ILE A 562 22.04 3.89 30.40
C ILE A 562 22.94 5.05 30.87
N ARG A 563 22.35 6.17 31.32
CA ARG A 563 23.09 7.32 31.84
C ARG A 563 23.97 6.93 33.04
N TYR A 564 23.39 6.25 34.02
CA TYR A 564 24.11 5.83 35.22
C TYR A 564 25.17 4.76 34.93
N SER A 565 24.95 3.87 33.96
CA SER A 565 25.96 2.93 33.48
C SER A 565 27.16 3.64 32.83
N GLY A 566 26.92 4.70 32.07
CA GLY A 566 28.00 5.55 31.54
C GLY A 566 28.80 6.26 32.63
N MET A 567 28.13 6.76 33.67
CA MET A 567 28.78 7.39 34.83
C MET A 567 29.58 6.38 35.66
N ASP A 568 29.08 5.16 35.85
CA ASP A 568 29.76 4.06 36.53
C ASP A 568 31.05 3.65 35.80
N GLY A 569 30.97 3.46 34.47
CA GLY A 569 32.14 3.18 33.63
C GLY A 569 33.18 4.30 33.69
N MET A 570 32.75 5.57 33.64
CA MET A 570 33.65 6.73 33.76
C MET A 570 34.31 6.82 35.14
N ALA A 571 33.55 6.67 36.23
CA ALA A 571 34.08 6.71 37.59
C ALA A 571 35.07 5.57 37.86
N THR A 572 34.79 4.37 37.34
CA THR A 572 35.67 3.20 37.42
C THR A 572 36.96 3.42 36.65
N MET A 573 36.90 3.93 35.41
CA MET A 573 38.11 4.18 34.60
C MET A 573 39.03 5.27 35.19
N PHE A 574 38.48 6.28 35.85
CA PHE A 574 39.28 7.31 36.53
C PHE A 574 39.72 6.91 37.96
N GLY A 575 39.39 5.71 38.43
CA GLY A 575 39.76 5.24 39.77
C GLY A 575 39.05 5.98 40.91
N ASN A 576 37.94 6.67 40.63
CA ASN A 576 37.17 7.49 41.59
C ASN A 576 36.21 6.63 42.47
N GLY A 577 36.59 5.39 42.76
CA GLY A 577 35.86 4.53 43.69
C GLY A 577 36.16 4.92 45.14
N ASP A 578 35.15 4.94 46.00
CA ASP A 578 35.30 5.25 47.44
C ASP A 578 35.80 4.06 48.27
N GLY A 579 36.22 2.97 47.61
CA GLY A 579 36.69 1.74 48.24
C GLY A 579 35.59 0.87 48.86
N HIS A 580 34.33 1.27 48.77
CA HIS A 580 33.19 0.56 49.33
C HIS A 580 32.36 -0.10 48.22
N ARG A 581 31.68 -1.20 48.54
CA ARG A 581 30.73 -1.84 47.63
C ARG A 581 29.33 -1.32 47.86
N HIS A 582 28.70 -0.86 46.79
CA HIS A 582 27.37 -0.26 46.76
C HIS A 582 26.36 -1.29 46.25
N GLY A 583 25.22 -1.44 46.94
CA GLY A 583 24.17 -2.37 46.53
C GLY A 583 23.55 -3.14 47.70
N ASN A 584 22.96 -4.29 47.39
CA ASN A 584 22.38 -5.22 48.37
C ASN A 584 22.23 -6.63 47.76
N SER A 585 21.76 -7.60 48.54
CA SER A 585 21.58 -9.00 48.11
C SER A 585 20.60 -9.21 46.94
N GLY A 586 19.68 -8.27 46.68
CA GLY A 586 18.73 -8.34 45.55
C GLY A 586 19.22 -7.64 44.28
N LEU A 587 20.12 -6.67 44.40
CA LEU A 587 20.67 -5.91 43.28
C LEU A 587 22.02 -6.46 42.78
N GLY A 588 22.78 -7.11 43.67
CA GLY A 588 24.21 -7.32 43.50
C GLY A 588 25.02 -6.20 44.17
N TRP A 589 26.35 -6.32 44.10
CA TRP A 589 27.31 -5.37 44.66
C TRP A 589 28.16 -4.79 43.53
N PHE A 590 28.31 -3.46 43.54
CA PHE A 590 28.99 -2.67 42.52
C PHE A 590 30.09 -1.83 43.17
N ASP A 591 31.15 -1.52 42.42
CA ASP A 591 32.29 -0.75 42.94
C ASP A 591 32.02 0.77 42.94
N THR A 592 30.87 1.22 42.39
CA THR A 592 30.37 2.60 42.53
C THR A 592 28.87 2.63 42.81
N SER A 593 28.40 3.73 43.42
CA SER A 593 26.97 3.99 43.64
C SER A 593 26.19 4.18 42.34
N TYR A 594 26.84 4.63 41.26
CA TYR A 594 26.22 4.76 39.94
C TYR A 594 25.93 3.40 39.30
N GLY A 595 26.79 2.39 39.49
CA GLY A 595 26.54 1.01 39.05
C GLY A 595 25.31 0.41 39.75
N ALA A 596 25.18 0.63 41.06
CA ALA A 596 24.02 0.21 41.83
C ALA A 596 22.72 0.92 41.39
N GLN A 597 22.76 2.23 41.12
CA GLN A 597 21.61 2.99 40.61
C GLN A 597 21.23 2.57 39.18
N SER A 598 22.22 2.37 38.30
CA SER A 598 22.03 1.82 36.95
C SER A 598 21.25 0.50 36.98
N LYS A 599 21.62 -0.41 37.89
CA LYS A 599 20.93 -1.70 38.06
C LYS A 599 19.52 -1.56 38.65
N GLN A 600 19.29 -0.63 39.56
CA GLN A 600 17.96 -0.32 40.08
C GLN A 600 17.02 0.12 38.94
N TYR A 601 17.43 1.12 38.15
CA TYR A 601 16.66 1.59 37.00
C TYR A 601 16.44 0.49 35.94
N TRP A 602 17.42 -0.39 35.71
CA TRP A 602 17.22 -1.52 34.79
C TRP A 602 16.14 -2.50 35.28
N ASN A 603 16.13 -2.79 36.59
CA ASN A 603 15.10 -3.64 37.19
C ASN A 603 13.72 -2.96 37.13
N SER A 604 13.63 -1.64 37.41
CA SER A 604 12.40 -0.87 37.26
C SER A 604 11.88 -0.84 35.82
N PHE A 605 12.75 -0.66 34.82
CA PHE A 605 12.39 -0.78 33.40
C PHE A 605 11.82 -2.18 33.07
N THR A 606 12.51 -3.23 33.50
CA THR A 606 12.10 -4.62 33.23
C THR A 606 10.73 -4.92 33.87
N GLN A 607 10.53 -4.48 35.12
CA GLN A 607 9.24 -4.62 35.81
C GLN A 607 8.14 -3.76 35.18
N GLY A 608 8.40 -2.48 34.90
CA GLY A 608 7.42 -1.56 34.31
C GLY A 608 6.96 -2.02 32.92
N LEU A 609 7.86 -2.60 32.12
CA LEU A 609 7.52 -3.21 30.84
C LEU A 609 6.63 -4.45 31.02
N SER A 610 6.95 -5.32 31.98
CA SER A 610 6.09 -6.46 32.36
C SER A 610 4.71 -6.02 32.85
N ASP A 611 4.65 -5.01 33.72
CA ASP A 611 3.42 -4.47 34.29
C ASP A 611 2.57 -3.71 33.26
N SER A 612 3.18 -3.20 32.18
CA SER A 612 2.49 -2.64 31.01
C SER A 612 1.85 -3.71 30.11
N ASN A 613 2.33 -4.97 30.18
CA ASN A 613 1.96 -6.05 29.27
C ASN A 613 1.29 -7.24 30.00
N ARG A 614 0.54 -6.98 31.07
CA ARG A 614 -0.10 -8.03 31.88
C ARG A 614 -1.18 -8.77 31.08
N THR A 615 -1.14 -10.10 31.12
CA THR A 615 -2.11 -10.98 30.45
C THR A 615 -3.56 -10.73 30.91
N GLU A 616 -3.77 -10.33 32.17
CA GLU A 616 -5.08 -9.96 32.71
C GLU A 616 -5.69 -8.75 31.99
N ASP A 617 -4.89 -7.71 31.71
CA ASP A 617 -5.34 -6.50 31.01
C ASP A 617 -5.75 -6.86 29.57
N TRP A 618 -4.97 -7.71 28.89
CA TRP A 618 -5.30 -8.24 27.56
C TRP A 618 -6.56 -9.09 27.53
N LEU A 619 -6.72 -10.00 28.50
CA LEU A 619 -7.93 -10.83 28.62
C LEU A 619 -9.18 -9.97 28.86
N ARG A 620 -9.06 -8.94 29.71
CA ARG A 620 -10.13 -7.98 29.98
C ARG A 620 -10.47 -7.15 28.74
N ILE A 621 -9.48 -6.66 27.99
CA ILE A 621 -9.71 -5.98 26.70
C ILE A 621 -10.48 -6.90 25.74
N ALA A 622 -10.04 -8.15 25.56
CA ALA A 622 -10.71 -9.10 24.67
C ALA A 622 -12.17 -9.42 25.10
N GLN A 623 -12.45 -9.50 26.40
CA GLN A 623 -13.81 -9.66 26.92
C GLN A 623 -14.69 -8.44 26.60
N LEU A 624 -14.19 -7.22 26.84
CA LEU A 624 -14.90 -5.97 26.57
C LEU A 624 -15.13 -5.77 25.05
N GLU A 625 -14.15 -6.11 24.21
CA GLU A 625 -14.28 -6.09 22.75
C GLU A 625 -15.34 -7.10 22.26
N ASN A 626 -15.46 -8.26 22.90
CA ASN A 626 -16.51 -9.24 22.56
C ASN A 626 -17.91 -8.81 23.02
N LEU A 627 -18.03 -8.05 24.11
CA LEU A 627 -19.31 -7.42 24.50
C LEU A 627 -19.71 -6.33 23.49
N TRP A 628 -18.77 -5.51 23.03
CA TRP A 628 -19.02 -4.52 21.99
C TRP A 628 -19.52 -5.14 20.68
N LYS A 629 -18.92 -6.26 20.25
CA LYS A 629 -19.34 -7.01 19.05
C LYS A 629 -20.76 -7.59 19.10
N GLN A 630 -21.47 -7.53 20.24
CA GLN A 630 -22.88 -7.94 20.33
C GLN A 630 -23.86 -6.83 19.94
N VAL A 631 -23.42 -5.56 19.98
CA VAL A 631 -24.23 -4.37 19.64
C VAL A 631 -23.90 -3.75 18.28
N GLU A 632 -22.86 -4.26 17.61
CA GLU A 632 -22.60 -4.05 16.17
C GLU A 632 -23.14 -5.19 15.31
#